data_AF-A0A355FTF9-F1
#
_entry.id   AF-A0A355FTF9-F1
#
_cell.length_a   1.000
_cell.length_b   1.000
_cell.length_c   1.000
_cell.angle_alpha   90.00
_cell.angle_beta   90.00
_cell.angle_gamma   90.00
#
_symmetry.space_group_name_H-M   'P 1'
#
loop_
_entity.id
_entity.type
_entity.pdbx_description
1 polymer ?
#
loop_
_entity_poly.entity_id
_entity_poly.type
_entity_poly.pdbx_seq_one_letter_code
_entity_poly.pdbx_strand_id
1 'polypeptide(L)' 'VIRKEDTAILFDEFSDSSLKFKVYFWIEKPFLRKLISSNVRFSIEREFRANGIKIPFPQRDIHLVQPAVSGEEAS' A
#
# COMPACT_ATOMS: atom_id res chain seq x y z
N VAL A 1 7.15 23.94 5.32
CA VAL A 1 8.52 23.96 4.73
C VAL A 1 9.35 22.90 5.45
N ILE A 2 9.90 21.91 4.76
CA ILE A 2 10.76 20.85 5.32
C ILE A 2 12.21 21.30 5.17
N ARG A 3 13.00 21.31 6.24
CA ARG A 3 14.42 21.70 6.19
C ARG A 3 15.31 20.54 5.75
N LYS A 4 16.58 20.84 5.45
CA LYS A 4 17.55 19.91 4.85
C LYS A 4 17.92 18.71 5.75
N GLU A 5 17.69 18.82 7.05
CA GLU A 5 17.99 17.77 8.02
C GLU A 5 16.73 17.03 8.49
N ASP A 6 15.56 17.51 8.09
CA ASP A 6 14.28 17.00 8.58
C ASP A 6 13.81 15.85 7.68
N THR A 7 13.34 14.78 8.33
CA THR A 7 12.49 13.77 7.67
C THR A 7 11.04 14.13 7.92
N ALA A 8 10.20 14.00 6.91
CA ALA A 8 8.77 14.25 7.03
C ALA A 8 7.97 13.07 6.48
N ILE A 9 6.85 12.80 7.14
CA ILE A 9 5.85 11.84 6.68
C ILE A 9 4.56 12.61 6.48
N LEU A 10 4.01 12.55 5.27
CA LEU A 10 2.76 13.21 4.92
C LEU A 10 1.73 12.13 4.61
N PHE A 11 0.57 12.22 5.26
CA PHE A 11 -0.63 11.55 4.78
C PHE A 11 -1.12 12.31 3.54
N ASP A 12 -1.16 11.63 2.41
CA ASP A 12 -1.44 12.24 1.11
C ASP A 12 -2.94 12.19 0.82
N GLU A 13 -3.50 10.98 0.73
CA GLU A 13 -4.90 10.76 0.43
C GLU A 13 -5.36 9.35 0.85
N PHE A 14 -6.68 9.18 0.87
CA PHE A 14 -7.31 7.86 0.83
C PHE A 14 -7.29 7.32 -0.61
N SER A 15 -7.07 6.03 -0.77
CA SER A 15 -7.19 5.28 -2.04
C SER A 15 -8.25 4.19 -1.89
N ASP A 16 -8.71 3.61 -3.01
CA ASP A 16 -9.78 2.59 -3.07
C ASP A 16 -9.73 1.49 -1.99
N SER A 17 -8.54 1.07 -1.55
CA SER A 17 -8.37 0.11 -0.45
C SER A 17 -7.11 0.36 0.39
N SER A 18 -6.61 1.60 0.45
CA SER A 18 -5.38 1.90 1.21
C SER A 18 -5.26 3.37 1.64
N LEU A 19 -4.37 3.62 2.59
CA LEU A 19 -3.93 4.96 2.98
C LEU A 19 -2.60 5.27 2.29
N LYS A 20 -2.51 6.39 1.57
CA LYS A 20 -1.27 6.79 0.90
C LYS A 20 -0.46 7.74 1.79
N PHE A 21 0.78 7.35 2.08
CA PHE A 21 1.75 8.19 2.79
C PHE A 21 2.95 8.48 1.89
N LYS A 22 3.49 9.70 2.00
CA LYS A 22 4.73 10.13 1.36
C LYS A 22 5.82 10.32 2.42
N VAL A 23 6.99 9.76 2.16
CA VAL A 23 8.17 9.92 3.03
C VAL A 23 9.18 10.81 2.33
N TYR A 24 9.56 11.89 2.99
CA TYR A 24 10.56 12.86 2.53
C TYR A 24 11.78 12.80 3.43
N PHE A 25 12.95 12.65 2.83
CA PHE A 25 14.23 12.62 3.53
C PHE A 25 15.35 13.09 2.61
N TRP A 26 16.46 13.49 3.21
CA TRP A 26 17.63 13.99 2.50
C TRP A 26 18.72 12.94 2.40
N ILE A 27 19.46 12.98 1.29
CA ILE A 27 20.57 12.07 1.02
C ILE A 27 21.77 12.90 0.60
N GLU A 28 22.85 12.84 1.39
CA GLU A 28 24.07 13.61 1.11
C GLU A 28 24.75 13.18 -0.19
N LYS A 29 24.71 11.88 -0.51
CA LYS A 29 25.36 11.27 -1.67
C LYS A 29 24.31 10.82 -2.69
N PRO A 30 24.03 11.60 -3.75
CA PRO A 30 22.93 11.32 -4.68
C PRO A 30 23.01 9.95 -5.36
N PHE A 31 24.21 9.44 -5.61
CA PHE A 31 24.42 8.12 -6.20
C PHE A 31 23.93 6.97 -5.31
N LEU A 32 23.83 7.17 -3.99
CA LEU A 32 23.27 6.21 -3.05
C LEU A 32 21.74 6.25 -2.98
N ARG A 33 21.08 7.18 -3.70
CA ARG A 33 19.63 7.40 -3.60
C ARG A 33 18.82 6.12 -3.74
N LYS A 34 19.13 5.30 -4.74
CA LYS A 34 18.41 4.03 -4.97
C LYS A 34 18.58 3.05 -3.81
N LEU A 35 19.82 2.87 -3.34
CA LEU A 35 20.17 1.95 -2.26
C LEU A 35 19.52 2.38 -0.94
N ILE A 36 19.70 3.63 -0.52
CA ILE A 36 19.14 4.15 0.72
C ILE A 36 17.62 4.10 0.70
N SER A 37 16.99 4.52 -0.41
CA SER A 37 15.53 4.44 -0.52
C SER A 37 15.02 2.99 -0.45
N SER A 38 15.76 2.03 -0.98
CA SER A 38 15.41 0.60 -0.86
C SER A 38 15.48 0.14 0.60
N ASN A 39 16.57 0.45 1.30
CA ASN A 39 16.76 0.08 2.70
C ASN A 39 15.69 0.67 3.62
N VAL A 40 15.28 1.93 3.36
CA VAL A 40 14.17 2.58 4.07
C VAL A 40 12.87 1.80 3.86
N ARG A 41 12.54 1.42 2.61
CA ARG A 41 11.32 0.64 2.31
C ARG A 41 11.31 -0.72 3.00
N PHE A 42 12.44 -1.45 2.97
CA PHE A 42 12.55 -2.73 3.68
C PHE A 42 12.44 -2.57 5.19
N SER A 43 12.99 -1.49 5.75
CA SER A 43 12.85 -1.22 7.18
C SER A 43 11.39 -0.95 7.55
N ILE A 44 10.70 -0.10 6.78
CA ILE A 44 9.27 0.17 6.97
C ILE A 44 8.44 -1.12 6.88
N GLU A 45 8.68 -1.96 5.87
CA GLU A 45 7.96 -3.22 5.69
C GLU A 45 8.20 -4.19 6.87
N ARG A 46 9.43 -4.29 7.36
CA ARG A 46 9.76 -5.09 8.55
C ARG A 46 9.03 -4.58 9.79
N GLU A 47 9.05 -3.27 10.04
CA GLU A 47 8.37 -2.69 11.19
C GLU A 47 6.84 -2.85 11.08
N PHE A 48 6.27 -2.71 9.89
CA PHE A 48 4.83 -2.95 9.67
C PHE A 48 4.46 -4.39 10.00
N ARG A 49 5.23 -5.37 9.50
CA ARG A 49 5.01 -6.78 9.82
C ARG A 49 5.13 -7.06 11.32
N ALA A 50 6.13 -6.49 11.99
CA ALA A 50 6.33 -6.66 13.42
C ALA A 50 5.16 -6.10 14.26
N ASN A 51 4.53 -5.02 13.78
CA ASN A 51 3.37 -4.39 14.41
C ASN A 51 2.02 -4.90 13.90
N GLY A 52 1.99 -5.98 13.11
CA GLY A 52 0.76 -6.55 12.58
C GLY A 52 0.05 -5.71 11.51
N ILE A 53 0.71 -4.67 10.98
CA ILE A 53 0.20 -3.84 9.89
C ILE A 53 0.39 -4.60 8.58
N LYS A 54 -0.72 -5.03 7.96
CA LYS A 54 -0.71 -5.69 6.66
C LYS A 54 -0.88 -4.66 5.53
N ILE A 55 0.03 -4.70 4.55
CA ILE A 55 -0.10 -3.91 3.33
C ILE A 55 -1.07 -4.65 2.40
N PRO A 56 -2.22 -4.06 2.04
CA PRO A 56 -3.20 -4.72 1.19
C PRO A 56 -2.67 -4.84 -0.24
N PHE A 57 -2.79 -6.03 -0.83
CA PHE A 57 -2.74 -6.20 -2.28
C PHE A 57 -4.07 -5.73 -2.88
N PRO A 58 -4.12 -5.37 -4.18
CA PRO A 58 -5.37 -5.03 -4.85
C PRO A 58 -6.45 -6.06 -4.56
N GLN A 59 -7.55 -5.63 -3.93
CA GLN A 59 -8.67 -6.50 -3.63
C GLN A 59 -9.63 -6.49 -4.83
N ARG A 60 -10.13 -7.67 -5.21
CA ARG A 60 -11.16 -7.82 -6.22
C ARG A 60 -12.32 -8.58 -5.61
N ASP A 61 -13.45 -7.91 -5.45
CA ASP A 61 -14.69 -8.56 -5.03
C ASP A 61 -15.25 -9.39 -6.19
N ILE A 62 -15.70 -10.61 -5.87
CA ILE A 62 -16.35 -11.52 -6.83
C ILE A 62 -17.79 -11.69 -6.39
N HIS A 63 -18.72 -11.15 -7.19
CA HIS A 63 -20.16 -11.39 -7.00
C HIS A 63 -20.58 -12.60 -7.85
N LEU A 64 -20.89 -13.72 -7.20
CA LEU A 64 -21.45 -14.90 -7.85
C LEU A 64 -22.98 -14.75 -7.92
N VAL A 65 -23.51 -14.56 -9.13
CA VAL A 65 -24.94 -14.58 -9.39
C VAL A 65 -25.30 -15.98 -9.93
N GLN A 66 -26.09 -16.74 -9.18
CA GLN A 66 -26.65 -17.99 -9.71
C GLN A 66 -27.83 -17.66 -10.63
N PRO A 67 -27.88 -18.20 -11.85
CA PRO A 67 -29.09 -18.11 -12.66
C PRO A 67 -30.22 -18.87 -11.96
N ALA A 68 -31.42 -18.28 -11.94
CA ALA A 68 -32.61 -18.96 -11.46
C ALA A 68 -32.80 -20.23 -12.29
N VAL A 69 -32.79 -21.38 -11.63
CA VAL A 69 -33.11 -22.66 -12.26
C VAL A 69 -34.59 -22.58 -12.63
N SER A 70 -34.88 -22.30 -13.90
CA SER A 70 -36.21 -22.49 -14.45
C SER A 70 -36.45 -23.99 -14.51
N GLY A 71 -37.20 -24.50 -13.52
CA GLY A 71 -37.73 -25.85 -13.54
C GLY A 71 -38.69 -26.00 -14.70
N GLU A 72 -38.16 -26.37 -15.86
CA GLU A 72 -38.90 -27.09 -16.89
C GLU A 72 -38.85 -28.57 -16.48
N GLU A 73 -39.71 -28.95 -15.53
CA GLU A 73 -40.18 -30.34 -15.45
C GLU A 73 -41.54 -30.39 -16.13
N ALA A 74 -41.51 -30.99 -17.31
CA ALA A 74 -42.66 -31.37 -18.08
C ALA A 74 -43.63 -32.22 -17.24
N SER A 75 -44.91 -31.90 -17.33
CA SER A 75 -46.04 -32.85 -17.22
C SER A 75 -47.23 -32.28 -17.97
#